data_AF-A0A1C5E9T8-F1
#
_entry.id   AF-A0A1C5E9T8-F1
#
_cell.length_a   1.000
_cell.length_b   1.000
_cell.length_c   1.000
_cell.angle_alpha   90.00
_cell.angle_beta   90.00
_cell.angle_gamma   90.00
#
_symmetry.space_group_name_H-M   'P 1'
#
loop_
_entity.id
_entity.type
_entity.pdbx_description
1 polymer ?
#
loop_
_entity_poly.entity_id
_entity_poly.type
_entity_poly.pdbx_seq_one_letter_code
_entity_poly.pdbx_strand_id
1 'polypeptide(L)'
;SYDWYLLPDEDRRRMLADHGKMARGYPDVRANTVASFSLGDYEWILAFEADELDRIVDLMRHLRASEARMHVREEIPFFTGRRKDIAELIAGLA
;
A
#
# COMPACT_ATOMS: atom_id res chain seq x y z
N SER A 1 -5.05 -9.24 9.27
CA SER A 1 -4.84 -10.21 10.37
C SER A 1 -5.89 -11.31 10.28
N TYR A 2 -5.77 -12.42 11.01
CA TYR A 2 -6.74 -13.52 10.90
C TYR A 2 -8.19 -13.08 11.23
N ASP A 3 -8.34 -12.13 12.15
CA ASP A 3 -9.63 -11.63 12.62
C ASP A 3 -10.20 -10.47 11.79
N TRP A 4 -9.43 -9.87 10.88
CA TRP A 4 -9.80 -8.63 10.18
C TRP A 4 -11.18 -8.68 9.50
N TYR A 5 -11.51 -9.80 8.86
CA TYR A 5 -12.77 -10.00 8.17
C TYR A 5 -13.92 -10.42 9.11
N LEU A 6 -13.61 -10.80 10.35
CA LEU A 6 -14.56 -11.21 11.40
C LEU A 6 -14.92 -10.08 12.36
N LEU A 7 -14.20 -8.95 12.33
CA LEU A 7 -14.53 -7.77 13.13
C LEU A 7 -15.95 -7.26 12.84
N PRO A 8 -16.60 -6.60 13.82
CA PRO A 8 -17.80 -5.84 13.56
C PRO A 8 -17.60 -4.88 12.38
N ASP A 9 -18.58 -4.84 11.47
CA ASP A 9 -18.46 -4.06 10.24
C ASP A 9 -18.24 -2.56 10.51
N GLU A 10 -18.84 -2.04 11.58
CA GLU A 10 -18.66 -0.66 12.02
C GLU A 10 -17.21 -0.33 12.41
N ASP A 11 -16.55 -1.22 13.15
CA ASP A 11 -15.17 -1.04 13.59
C ASP A 11 -14.23 -1.08 12.40
N ARG A 12 -14.40 -2.08 11.51
CA ARG A 12 -13.61 -2.19 10.28
C ARG A 12 -13.79 -0.96 9.39
N ARG A 13 -15.03 -0.50 9.19
CA ARG A 13 -15.33 0.69 8.38
C ARG A 13 -14.72 1.95 8.97
N ARG A 14 -14.79 2.14 10.30
CA ARG A 14 -14.17 3.27 11.00
C ARG A 14 -12.67 3.29 10.76
N MET A 15 -12.00 2.16 11.00
CA MET A 15 -10.55 2.04 10.79
C MET A 15 -10.13 2.35 9.35
N LEU A 16 -10.87 1.85 8.35
CA LEU A 16 -10.60 2.14 6.94
C LEU A 16 -10.83 3.61 6.58
N ALA A 17 -11.89 4.23 7.10
CA ALA A 17 -12.18 5.64 6.87
C ALA A 17 -11.08 6.53 7.49
N ASP A 18 -10.64 6.22 8.70
CA ASP A 18 -9.60 6.99 9.39
C ASP A 18 -8.24 6.79 8.73
N HIS A 19 -7.90 5.57 8.31
CA HIS A 19 -6.73 5.29 7.47
C HIS A 19 -6.73 6.15 6.19
N GLY A 20 -7.85 6.17 5.45
CA GLY A 20 -7.99 6.97 4.23
C GLY A 20 -7.87 8.47 4.48
N LYS A 21 -8.36 8.98 5.62
CA LYS A 21 -8.21 10.39 6.00
C LYS A 21 -6.75 10.79 6.24
N MET A 22 -5.93 9.90 6.78
CA MET A 22 -4.50 10.17 7.02
C MET A 22 -3.75 10.44 5.71
N ALA A 23 -4.17 9.83 4.60
CA ALA A 23 -3.55 10.01 3.29
C ALA A 23 -3.94 11.34 2.60
N ARG A 24 -4.85 12.16 3.16
CA ARG A 24 -5.30 13.42 2.54
C ARG A 24 -4.18 14.42 2.24
N GLY A 25 -3.08 14.38 2.99
CA GLY A 25 -1.89 15.21 2.76
C GLY A 25 -0.97 14.73 1.62
N TYR A 26 -1.33 13.64 0.93
CA TYR A 26 -0.57 13.03 -0.16
C TYR A 26 -1.42 12.84 -1.41
N PRO A 27 -2.08 13.90 -1.93
CA PRO A 27 -2.92 13.79 -3.12
C PRO A 27 -2.12 13.40 -4.38
N ASP A 28 -0.81 13.64 -4.35
CA ASP A 28 0.18 13.32 -5.37
C ASP A 28 0.59 11.83 -5.38
N VAL A 29 0.35 11.09 -4.29
CA VAL A 29 0.62 9.65 -4.24
C VAL A 29 -0.65 8.88 -4.63
N ARG A 30 -0.62 8.22 -5.78
CA ARG A 30 -1.70 7.39 -6.30
C ARG A 30 -1.63 6.01 -5.67
N ALA A 31 -2.72 5.56 -5.06
CA ALA A 31 -2.82 4.23 -4.46
C ALA A 31 -3.62 3.27 -5.36
N ASN A 32 -3.09 2.07 -5.54
CA ASN A 32 -3.78 0.92 -6.10
C ASN A 32 -3.86 -0.15 -5.01
N THR A 33 -5.07 -0.49 -4.58
CA THR A 33 -5.32 -1.50 -3.52
C THR A 33 -6.29 -2.53 -4.09
N VAL A 34 -5.75 -3.68 -4.51
CA VAL A 34 -6.48 -4.66 -5.32
C VAL A 34 -6.50 -6.00 -4.61
N ALA A 35 -7.68 -6.63 -4.53
CA ALA A 35 -7.84 -7.95 -3.94
C ALA A 35 -7.15 -9.02 -4.79
N SER A 36 -6.42 -9.95 -4.16
CA SER A 36 -5.65 -11.01 -4.83
C SER A 36 -5.95 -12.42 -4.31
N PHE A 37 -7.07 -12.61 -3.61
CA PHE A 37 -7.48 -13.91 -3.10
C PHE A 37 -7.48 -14.97 -4.20
N SER A 38 -6.87 -16.12 -3.91
CA SER A 38 -6.74 -17.26 -4.84
C SER A 38 -5.91 -17.00 -6.10
N LEU A 39 -5.20 -15.86 -6.19
CA LEU A 39 -4.27 -15.54 -7.27
C LEU A 39 -2.79 -15.66 -6.85
N GLY A 40 -2.54 -16.15 -5.64
CA GLY A 40 -1.22 -16.31 -5.02
C GLY A 40 -1.36 -16.45 -3.51
N ASP A 41 -0.29 -16.19 -2.78
CA ASP A 41 -0.21 -16.41 -1.33
C ASP A 41 -0.76 -15.22 -0.49
N TYR A 42 -1.25 -14.16 -1.15
CA TYR A 42 -1.58 -12.88 -0.52
C TYR A 42 -3.07 -12.48 -0.68
N GLU A 43 -3.55 -11.68 0.26
CA GLU A 43 -4.92 -11.12 0.26
C GLU A 43 -5.06 -9.89 -0.66
N TRP A 44 -4.02 -9.06 -0.72
CA TRP A 44 -4.01 -7.80 -1.47
C TRP A 44 -2.69 -7.59 -2.22
N ILE A 45 -2.77 -6.92 -3.37
CA ILE A 45 -1.64 -6.30 -4.05
C ILE A 45 -1.77 -4.78 -3.88
N LEU A 46 -0.69 -4.17 -3.40
CA LEU A 46 -0.59 -2.73 -3.18
C LEU A 46 0.46 -2.15 -4.12
N ALA A 47 0.11 -1.08 -4.83
CA ALA A 47 1.06 -0.26 -5.58
C ALA A 47 0.81 1.22 -5.32
N PHE A 48 1.88 1.95 -4.98
CA PHE A 48 1.87 3.39 -4.78
C PHE A 48 2.75 4.05 -5.81
N GLU A 49 2.20 5.03 -6.52
CA GLU A 49 2.86 5.74 -7.62
C GLU A 49 2.90 7.23 -7.29
N ALA A 50 4.06 7.86 -7.44
CA ALA A 50 4.27 9.29 -7.25
C ALA A 50 5.42 9.75 -8.13
N ASP A 51 5.47 11.05 -8.44
CA ASP A 51 6.57 11.65 -9.19
C ASP A 51 7.88 11.62 -8.38
N GLU A 52 7.78 11.78 -7.05
CA GLU A 52 8.92 11.81 -6.13
C GLU A 52 8.86 10.67 -5.11
N LEU A 53 9.98 9.97 -4.90
CA LEU A 53 10.03 8.77 -4.06
C LEU A 53 9.84 9.07 -2.56
N ASP A 54 10.36 10.18 -2.07
CA ASP A 54 10.23 10.58 -0.67
C ASP A 54 8.75 10.76 -0.27
N ARG A 55 7.89 11.15 -1.20
CA ARG A 55 6.44 11.24 -0.97
C ARG A 55 5.82 9.89 -0.61
N ILE A 56 6.25 8.81 -1.29
CA ILE A 56 5.82 7.44 -0.97
C ILE A 56 6.38 7.03 0.39
N VAL A 57 7.65 7.31 0.67
CA VAL A 57 8.29 6.99 1.95
C VAL A 57 7.59 7.68 3.12
N ASP A 58 7.28 8.97 2.98
CA ASP A 58 6.59 9.77 3.98
C ASP A 58 5.14 9.31 4.18
N LEU A 59 4.41 9.01 3.10
CA LEU A 59 3.07 8.43 3.20
C LEU A 59 3.12 7.12 3.99
N MET A 60 4.01 6.20 3.60
CA MET A 60 4.12 4.89 4.25
C MET A 60 4.48 5.00 5.72
N ARG A 61 5.36 5.95 6.09
CA ARG A 61 5.69 6.27 7.48
C ARG A 61 4.49 6.84 8.23
N HIS A 62 3.77 7.79 7.64
CA HIS A 62 2.62 8.42 8.28
C HIS A 62 1.50 7.41 8.56
N LEU A 63 1.21 6.52 7.60
CA LEU A 63 0.20 5.47 7.77
C LEU A 63 0.52 4.46 8.88
N ARG A 64 1.74 4.46 9.44
CA ARG A 64 2.08 3.64 10.63
C ARG A 64 1.30 4.03 11.89
N ALA A 65 0.80 5.26 11.98
CA ALA A 65 -0.01 5.71 13.12
C ALA A 65 -1.50 5.32 13.04
N SER A 66 -1.90 4.54 12.03
CA SER A 66 -3.29 4.09 11.84
C SER A 66 -3.61 2.89 12.73
N GLU A 67 -4.83 2.86 13.31
CA GLU A 67 -5.35 1.69 14.05
C GLU A 67 -5.34 0.41 13.20
N ALA A 68 -5.51 0.54 11.87
CA ALA A 68 -5.42 -0.58 10.92
C ALA A 68 -4.09 -1.35 10.99
N ARG A 69 -3.01 -0.74 11.52
CA ARG A 69 -1.71 -1.40 11.72
C ARG A 69 -1.75 -2.54 12.72
N MET A 70 -2.72 -2.56 13.64
CA MET A 70 -2.95 -3.68 14.55
C MET A 70 -3.42 -4.94 13.80
N HIS A 71 -3.87 -4.80 12.55
CA HIS A 71 -4.49 -5.84 11.75
C HIS A 71 -3.66 -6.22 10.51
N VAL A 72 -2.33 -6.16 10.57
CA VAL A 72 -1.41 -6.58 9.49
C VAL A 72 -0.66 -7.84 9.88
N ARG A 73 -0.45 -8.76 8.92
CA ARG A 73 0.34 -9.99 9.12
C ARG A 73 1.59 -10.04 8.26
N GLU A 74 1.45 -9.69 6.99
CA GLU A 74 2.54 -9.77 6.01
C GLU A 74 2.37 -8.62 5.01
N GLU A 75 3.47 -7.93 4.70
CA GLU A 75 3.51 -6.79 3.78
C GLU A 75 4.79 -6.77 2.93
N ILE A 76 5.49 -7.90 2.85
CA ILE A 76 6.78 -8.06 2.15
C ILE A 76 6.67 -9.22 1.15
N PRO A 77 7.50 -9.25 0.09
CA PRO A 77 8.59 -8.32 -0.25
C PRO A 77 8.13 -6.98 -0.85
N PHE A 78 8.96 -5.94 -0.69
CA PHE A 78 8.80 -4.66 -1.38
C PHE A 78 9.62 -4.63 -2.67
N PHE A 79 9.00 -4.14 -3.75
CA PHE A 79 9.68 -3.80 -4.99
C PHE A 79 9.49 -2.30 -5.24
N THR A 80 10.58 -1.55 -5.24
CA THR A 80 10.56 -0.10 -5.43
C THR A 80 11.55 0.27 -6.52
N GLY A 81 11.14 1.13 -7.45
CA GLY A 81 11.98 1.53 -8.56
C GLY A 81 11.39 2.71 -9.31
N ARG A 82 12.16 3.21 -10.27
CA ARG A 82 11.74 4.29 -11.17
C ARG A 82 11.09 3.69 -12.43
N ARG A 83 10.02 4.30 -12.90
CA ARG A 83 9.48 4.03 -14.25
C ARG A 83 10.54 4.38 -15.31
N LYS A 84 10.89 3.41 -16.16
CA LYS A 84 11.85 3.58 -17.25
C LYS A 84 11.20 3.30 -18.58
N ASP A 85 11.73 3.91 -19.64
CA ASP A 85 11.47 3.44 -20.99
C ASP A 85 12.11 2.06 -21.21
N ILE A 86 11.49 1.25 -22.07
CA ILE A 86 11.90 -0.16 -22.27
C ILE A 86 13.36 -0.26 -22.71
N ALA A 87 13.80 0.59 -23.64
CA ALA A 87 15.18 0.60 -24.12
C ALA A 87 16.18 0.96 -23.01
N GLU A 88 15.83 1.94 -22.15
CA GLU A 88 16.65 2.34 -21.00
C GLU A 88 16.74 1.20 -19.98
N LEU A 89 15.63 0.49 -19.74
CA LEU A 89 15.61 -0.66 -18.85
C LEU A 89 16.56 -1.76 -19.33
N ILE A 90 16.46 -2.17 -20.61
CA ILE A 90 17.28 -3.24 -21.19
C ILE A 90 18.77 -2.88 -21.16
N ALA A 91 19.12 -1.65 -21.54
CA ALA A 91 20.51 -1.19 -21.57
C ALA A 91 21.16 -1.15 -20.17
N GLY A 92 20.36 -1.09 -19.09
CA GLY A 92 20.83 -1.07 -17.71
C GLY A 92 20.88 -2.43 -17.02
N LEU A 93 20.57 -3.53 -17.71
CA LEU A 93 20.73 -4.88 -17.17
C LEU A 93 22.21 -5.27 -17.15
N ALA A 94 22.62 -6.01 -16.10
CA ALA A 94 24.00 -6.48 -15.92
C ALA A 94 24.35 -7.69 -16.80
#